data_AF-A0A200QYJ9-F1
#
_entry.id   AF-A0A200QYJ9-F1
#
_cell.length_a   1.000
_cell.length_b   1.000
_cell.length_c   1.000
_cell.angle_alpha   90.00
_cell.angle_beta   90.00
_cell.angle_gamma   90.00
#
_symmetry.space_group_name_H-M   'P 1'
#
loop_
_entity.id
_entity.type
_entity.pdbx_description
1 polymer ?
#
loop_
_entity_poly.entity_id
_entity_poly.type
_entity_poly.pdbx_seq_one_letter_code
_entity_poly.pdbx_strand_id
1 'polypeptide(L)'
;MDWGNVTAEDLMDALREVDWSSPPRPLTEFFSRFTIPRSYSKWNSRLKCNLYYFLHLILFGTFALGMGFLRRPLAIIAAILTALSIAFLNDSFAVTFNEKVTRTVRQFSPHLAAKMRPPITPVIRGRPSAKRAIHICGRPRWMFVLVFSAASCILWFTSCSLLTVLWALVIGLTATVLHASFRTPNLKARLNTFREEFRAVWRNYSEL
;
A
#
# COMPACT_ATOMS: atom_id res chain seq x y z
N MET A 1 12.03 -28.09 -14.88
CA MET A 1 11.46 -27.73 -13.58
C MET A 1 9.96 -27.98 -13.49
N ASP A 2 9.57 -28.90 -12.61
CA ASP A 2 8.22 -28.97 -12.05
C ASP A 2 8.10 -27.92 -10.95
N TRP A 3 7.48 -26.78 -11.26
CA TRP A 3 7.15 -25.73 -10.26
C TRP A 3 6.24 -26.24 -9.14
N GLY A 4 5.78 -27.50 -9.22
CA GLY A 4 5.14 -28.21 -8.12
C GLY A 4 6.03 -28.27 -6.86
N ASN A 5 7.35 -28.41 -7.04
CA ASN A 5 8.30 -28.62 -5.94
C ASN A 5 8.87 -27.32 -5.34
N VAL A 6 8.65 -26.17 -5.98
CA VAL A 6 9.07 -24.87 -5.43
C VAL A 6 8.24 -24.57 -4.19
N THR A 7 8.89 -24.41 -3.04
CA THR A 7 8.20 -24.13 -1.78
C THR A 7 7.73 -22.67 -1.74
N ALA A 8 6.83 -22.35 -0.81
CA ALA A 8 6.36 -20.97 -0.64
C ALA A 8 7.47 -20.06 -0.10
N GLU A 9 8.42 -20.61 0.64
CA GLU A 9 9.56 -19.90 1.23
C GLU A 9 10.54 -19.46 0.14
N ASP A 10 10.92 -20.38 -0.75
CA ASP A 10 11.78 -20.06 -1.91
C ASP A 10 11.16 -18.97 -2.79
N LEU A 11 9.83 -18.99 -2.95
CA LEU A 11 9.10 -17.97 -3.72
C LEU A 11 9.11 -16.60 -3.02
N MET A 12 9.02 -16.58 -1.69
CA MET A 12 9.02 -15.34 -0.91
C MET A 12 10.40 -14.70 -0.86
N ASP A 13 11.46 -15.49 -0.73
CA ASP A 13 12.83 -15.00 -0.77
C ASP A 13 13.16 -14.46 -2.17
N ALA A 14 12.78 -15.20 -3.21
CA ALA A 14 12.82 -14.74 -4.59
C ALA A 14 12.09 -13.41 -4.81
N LEU A 15 10.89 -13.21 -4.23
CA LEU A 15 10.13 -11.97 -4.34
C LEU A 15 10.80 -10.80 -3.61
N ARG A 16 11.53 -11.07 -2.53
CA ARG A 16 12.25 -10.06 -1.75
C ARG A 16 13.48 -9.53 -2.48
N GLU A 17 14.09 -10.37 -3.32
CA GLU A 17 15.26 -10.04 -4.14
C GLU A 17 14.93 -9.37 -5.48
N VAL A 18 13.64 -9.18 -5.81
CA VAL A 18 13.23 -8.55 -7.07
C VAL A 18 13.66 -7.08 -7.10
N ASP A 19 14.49 -6.73 -8.09
CA ASP A 19 14.87 -5.35 -8.39
C ASP A 19 13.71 -4.53 -8.96
N TRP A 20 13.19 -3.60 -8.15
CA TRP A 20 12.06 -2.71 -8.45
C TRP A 20 12.38 -1.58 -9.45
N SER A 21 13.66 -1.42 -9.83
CA SER A 21 14.14 -0.35 -10.72
C SER A 21 14.04 -0.69 -12.21
N SER A 22 13.71 -1.95 -12.54
CA SER A 22 13.59 -2.39 -13.93
C SER A 22 12.31 -1.83 -14.60
N PRO A 23 12.40 -1.29 -15.83
CA PRO A 23 11.24 -0.71 -16.50
C PRO A 23 10.17 -1.78 -16.76
N PRO A 24 8.88 -1.44 -16.61
CA PRO A 24 7.79 -2.35 -16.92
C PRO A 24 7.87 -2.80 -18.39
N ARG A 25 7.60 -4.09 -18.62
CA ARG A 25 7.56 -4.69 -19.95
C ARG A 25 6.36 -4.15 -20.75
N PRO A 26 6.44 -4.12 -22.09
CA PRO A 26 5.37 -3.61 -22.92
C PRO A 26 4.05 -4.38 -22.75
N LEU A 27 2.94 -3.65 -22.74
CA LEU A 27 1.58 -4.19 -22.54
C LEU A 27 1.17 -5.24 -23.60
N THR A 28 1.76 -5.18 -24.78
CA THR A 28 1.52 -6.15 -25.86
C THR A 28 2.02 -7.55 -25.52
N GLU A 29 3.13 -7.67 -24.77
CA GLU A 29 3.65 -8.96 -24.27
C GLU A 29 2.79 -9.49 -23.11
N PHE A 30 2.08 -8.60 -22.41
CA PHE A 30 1.23 -8.92 -21.27
C PHE A 30 -0.08 -9.60 -21.69
N PHE A 31 -0.75 -9.07 -22.73
CA PHE A 31 -2.03 -9.61 -23.24
C PHE A 31 -1.86 -10.70 -24.32
N SER A 32 -0.66 -11.23 -24.51
CA SER A 32 -0.40 -12.28 -25.49
C SER A 32 -0.37 -13.66 -24.84
N ARG A 33 -0.82 -14.69 -25.58
CA ARG A 33 -0.68 -16.13 -25.24
C ARG A 33 -1.45 -16.58 -23.99
N PHE A 34 -2.77 -16.51 -24.03
CA PHE A 34 -3.65 -17.12 -23.03
C PHE A 34 -4.00 -18.56 -23.41
N THR A 35 -3.90 -19.49 -22.46
CA THR A 35 -4.31 -20.89 -22.64
C THR A 35 -4.97 -21.41 -21.36
N ILE A 36 -6.03 -22.20 -21.48
CA ILE A 36 -6.72 -22.78 -20.33
C ILE A 36 -5.90 -23.96 -19.77
N PRO A 37 -5.46 -23.95 -18.51
CA PRO A 37 -4.74 -25.07 -17.91
C PRO A 37 -5.67 -26.28 -17.69
N ARG A 38 -5.27 -27.46 -18.15
CA ARG A 38 -6.08 -28.69 -18.13
C ARG A 38 -5.98 -29.51 -16.84
N SER A 39 -5.16 -29.10 -15.86
CA SER A 39 -4.90 -29.88 -14.63
C SER A 39 -4.45 -28.98 -13.47
N TYR A 40 -4.79 -29.34 -12.23
CA TYR A 40 -4.44 -28.58 -11.02
C TYR A 40 -2.92 -28.35 -10.85
N SER A 41 -2.09 -29.38 -11.10
CA SER A 41 -0.62 -29.25 -11.05
C SER A 41 -0.09 -28.18 -12.03
N LYS A 42 -0.60 -28.17 -13.28
CA LYS A 42 -0.27 -27.13 -14.27
C LYS A 42 -0.79 -25.75 -13.89
N TRP A 43 -1.93 -25.68 -13.20
CA TRP A 43 -2.49 -24.41 -12.71
C TRP A 43 -1.57 -23.80 -11.63
N ASN A 44 -1.19 -24.59 -10.62
CA ASN A 44 -0.28 -24.16 -9.55
C ASN A 44 1.10 -23.76 -10.09
N SER A 45 1.64 -24.53 -11.04
CA SER A 45 2.90 -24.23 -11.71
C SER A 45 2.88 -22.90 -12.46
N ARG A 46 1.79 -22.60 -13.17
CA ARG A 46 1.63 -21.34 -13.92
C ARG A 46 1.47 -20.16 -12.98
N LEU A 47 0.70 -20.34 -11.91
CA LEU A 47 0.50 -19.31 -10.89
C LEU A 47 1.85 -18.93 -10.27
N LYS A 48 2.62 -19.90 -9.75
CA LYS A 48 3.96 -19.65 -9.18
C LYS A 48 4.92 -18.97 -10.17
N CYS A 49 4.96 -19.45 -11.41
CA CYS A 49 5.83 -18.92 -12.46
C CYS A 49 5.46 -17.49 -12.90
N ASN A 50 4.16 -17.17 -12.95
CA ASN A 50 3.68 -15.86 -13.37
C ASN A 50 3.61 -14.85 -12.20
N LEU A 51 3.46 -15.32 -10.96
CA LEU A 51 3.47 -14.49 -9.74
C LEU A 51 4.86 -13.90 -9.47
N TYR A 52 5.93 -14.59 -9.87
CA TYR A 52 7.31 -14.07 -9.87
C TYR A 52 7.46 -12.78 -10.72
N TYR A 53 6.55 -12.51 -11.68
CA TYR A 53 6.51 -11.25 -12.45
C TYR A 53 5.53 -10.21 -11.85
N PHE A 54 5.60 -10.07 -10.52
CA PHE A 54 4.71 -9.38 -9.59
C PHE A 54 4.34 -7.93 -9.95
N LEU A 55 5.25 -7.19 -10.61
CA LEU A 55 5.16 -5.72 -10.78
C LEU A 55 3.95 -5.26 -11.62
N HIS A 56 3.65 -5.94 -12.74
CA HIS A 56 2.52 -5.55 -13.60
C HIS A 56 1.15 -5.93 -13.02
N LEU A 57 1.10 -6.96 -12.18
CA LEU A 57 -0.13 -7.40 -11.51
C LEU A 57 -0.50 -6.44 -10.36
N ILE A 58 0.50 -5.91 -9.64
CA ILE A 58 0.27 -4.82 -8.68
C ILE A 58 -0.25 -3.57 -9.39
N LEU A 59 0.30 -3.20 -10.54
CA LEU A 59 -0.16 -2.03 -11.31
C LEU A 59 -1.63 -2.14 -11.72
N PHE A 60 -2.09 -3.33 -12.13
CA PHE A 60 -3.50 -3.55 -12.45
C PHE A 60 -4.39 -3.52 -11.20
N GLY A 61 -3.91 -4.07 -10.08
CA GLY A 61 -4.60 -4.00 -8.79
C GLY A 61 -4.73 -2.56 -8.27
N THR A 62 -3.67 -1.76 -8.34
CA THR A 62 -3.68 -0.35 -7.94
C THR A 62 -4.46 0.52 -8.91
N PHE A 63 -4.44 0.22 -10.21
CA PHE A 63 -5.27 0.87 -11.21
C PHE A 63 -6.77 0.57 -11.02
N ALA A 64 -7.13 -0.69 -10.76
CA ALA A 64 -8.51 -1.09 -10.48
C ALA A 64 -9.02 -0.46 -9.18
N LEU A 65 -8.19 -0.42 -8.13
CA LEU A 65 -8.49 0.32 -6.90
C LEU A 65 -8.66 1.82 -7.18
N GLY A 66 -7.75 2.44 -7.93
CA GLY A 66 -7.81 3.85 -8.30
C GLY A 66 -9.06 4.22 -9.10
N MET A 67 -9.45 3.38 -10.06
CA MET A 67 -10.71 3.51 -10.81
C MET A 67 -11.94 3.32 -9.92
N GLY A 68 -11.87 2.42 -8.93
CA GLY A 68 -12.90 2.26 -7.90
C GLY A 68 -13.11 3.51 -7.06
N PHE A 69 -12.02 4.18 -6.67
CA PHE A 69 -12.05 5.46 -5.97
C PHE A 69 -12.55 6.60 -6.86
N LEU A 70 -12.14 6.67 -8.13
CA LEU A 70 -12.59 7.69 -9.09
C LEU A 70 -14.10 7.64 -9.36
N ARG A 71 -14.70 6.46 -9.34
CA ARG A 71 -16.16 6.29 -9.51
C ARG A 71 -16.98 6.86 -8.36
N ARG A 72 -16.39 7.05 -7.17
CA ARG A 72 -17.07 7.63 -6.01
C ARG A 72 -16.19 8.68 -5.33
N PRO A 73 -16.32 9.98 -5.70
CA PRO A 73 -15.47 11.04 -5.14
C PRO A 73 -15.60 11.16 -3.61
N LEU A 74 -16.74 10.75 -3.04
CA LEU A 74 -16.96 10.67 -1.60
C LEU A 74 -15.99 9.70 -0.89
N ALA A 75 -15.58 8.62 -1.56
CA ALA A 75 -14.61 7.67 -1.02
C ALA A 75 -13.21 8.28 -0.91
N ILE A 76 -12.84 9.16 -1.84
CA ILE A 76 -11.57 9.88 -1.81
C ILE A 76 -11.53 10.84 -0.62
N ILE A 77 -12.60 11.60 -0.41
CA ILE A 77 -12.71 12.51 0.74
C ILE A 77 -12.65 11.72 2.05
N ALA A 78 -13.38 10.61 2.15
CA ALA A 78 -13.34 9.73 3.33
C ALA A 78 -11.92 9.18 3.60
N ALA A 79 -11.22 8.74 2.55
CA ALA A 79 -9.85 8.24 2.64
C ALA A 79 -8.85 9.31 3.10
N ILE A 80 -8.94 10.53 2.55
CA ILE A 80 -8.11 11.68 2.98
C ILE A 80 -8.38 11.99 4.46
N LEU A 81 -9.64 11.97 4.88
CA LEU A 81 -10.03 12.27 6.24
C LEU A 81 -9.55 11.20 7.24
N THR A 82 -9.59 9.92 6.84
CA THR A 82 -8.95 8.84 7.63
C THR A 82 -7.44 9.00 7.72
N ALA A 83 -6.78 9.35 6.61
CA ALA A 83 -5.33 9.54 6.58
C ALA A 83 -4.91 10.73 7.46
N LEU A 84 -5.66 11.84 7.44
CA LEU A 84 -5.47 12.97 8.34
C LEU A 84 -5.67 12.58 9.81
N SER A 85 -6.70 11.79 10.12
CA SER A 85 -6.93 11.27 11.48
C SER A 85 -5.74 10.45 11.98
N ILE A 86 -5.16 9.60 11.14
CA ILE A 86 -3.95 8.82 11.47
C ILE A 86 -2.74 9.74 11.61
N ALA A 87 -2.57 10.71 10.72
CA ALA A 87 -1.47 11.67 10.80
C ALA A 87 -1.51 12.49 12.09
N PHE A 88 -2.69 12.84 12.61
CA PHE A 88 -2.83 13.51 13.91
C PHE A 88 -2.46 12.65 15.13
N LEU A 89 -2.32 11.33 14.97
CA LEU A 89 -1.74 10.47 16.01
C LEU A 89 -0.21 10.61 16.07
N ASN A 90 0.42 11.12 15.01
CA ASN A 90 1.85 11.40 14.99
C ASN A 90 2.13 12.78 15.60
N ASP A 91 2.91 12.78 16.68
CA ASP A 91 3.28 13.98 17.44
C ASP A 91 3.99 15.04 16.58
N SER A 92 4.89 14.62 15.69
CA SER A 92 5.62 15.53 14.79
C SER A 92 4.69 16.23 13.79
N PHE A 93 3.68 15.51 13.29
CA PHE A 93 2.69 16.06 12.37
C PHE A 93 1.75 17.02 13.10
N ALA A 94 1.27 16.66 14.29
CA ALA A 94 0.36 17.50 15.07
C ALA A 94 0.99 18.86 15.46
N VAL A 95 2.27 18.86 15.86
CA VAL A 95 3.00 20.09 16.21
C VAL A 95 3.21 20.97 14.99
N THR A 96 3.72 20.42 13.89
CA THR A 96 3.98 21.19 12.67
C THR A 96 2.70 21.74 12.04
N PHE A 97 1.60 20.98 12.09
CA PHE A 97 0.28 21.44 11.66
C PHE A 97 -0.20 22.62 12.51
N ASN A 98 -0.13 22.51 13.85
CA ASN A 98 -0.53 23.58 14.75
C ASN A 98 0.29 24.87 14.53
N GLU A 99 1.60 24.75 14.31
CA GLU A 99 2.46 25.90 13.99
C GLU A 99 2.08 26.56 12.68
N LYS A 100 1.84 25.78 11.61
CA LYS A 100 1.41 26.32 10.32
C LYS A 100 0.06 27.02 10.43
N VAL A 101 -0.94 26.40 11.05
CA VAL A 101 -2.27 26.98 11.24
C VAL A 101 -2.19 28.25 12.10
N THR A 102 -1.40 28.25 13.16
CA THR A 102 -1.23 29.44 14.00
C THR A 102 -0.54 30.57 13.22
N ARG A 103 0.45 30.27 12.37
CA ARG A 103 1.11 31.27 11.53
C ARG A 103 0.17 31.86 10.48
N THR A 104 -0.62 31.04 9.79
CA THR A 104 -1.59 31.54 8.80
C THR A 104 -2.66 32.38 9.46
N VAL A 105 -3.24 31.93 10.59
CA VAL A 105 -4.26 32.72 11.28
C VAL A 105 -3.68 34.01 11.86
N ARG A 106 -2.40 34.06 12.28
CA ARG A 106 -1.76 35.34 12.65
C ARG A 106 -1.73 36.34 11.51
N GLN A 107 -1.58 35.88 10.26
CA GLN A 107 -1.59 36.75 9.09
C GLN A 107 -2.99 37.33 8.82
N PHE A 108 -4.05 36.56 9.06
CA PHE A 108 -5.43 37.01 8.84
C PHE A 108 -6.02 37.78 10.03
N SER A 109 -5.80 37.32 11.25
CA SER A 109 -6.34 37.92 12.46
C SER A 109 -5.44 37.63 13.68
N PRO A 110 -4.64 38.60 14.14
CA PRO A 110 -3.78 38.42 15.31
C PRO A 110 -4.58 38.14 16.59
N HIS A 111 -5.81 38.66 16.67
CA HIS A 111 -6.69 38.48 17.82
C HIS A 111 -7.22 37.04 17.93
N LEU A 112 -7.47 36.38 16.80
CA LEU A 112 -7.91 34.98 16.75
C LEU A 112 -6.75 34.03 17.09
N ALA A 113 -5.54 34.36 16.63
CA ALA A 113 -4.33 33.62 16.98
C ALA A 113 -3.99 33.69 18.48
N ALA A 114 -4.32 34.79 19.16
CA ALA A 114 -4.17 34.91 20.60
C ALA A 114 -5.10 33.94 21.35
N LYS A 115 -6.35 33.76 20.88
CA LYS A 115 -7.33 32.83 21.46
C LYS A 115 -6.98 31.35 21.25
N MET A 116 -6.21 31.02 20.22
CA MET A 116 -5.77 29.65 19.92
C MET A 116 -4.52 29.20 20.70
N ARG A 117 -3.95 30.06 21.56
CA ARG A 117 -2.82 29.65 22.39
C ARG A 117 -3.24 28.55 23.37
N PRO A 118 -2.43 27.51 23.56
CA PRO A 118 -2.71 26.50 24.57
C PRO A 118 -2.76 27.14 25.96
N PRO A 119 -3.62 26.62 26.87
CA PRO A 119 -3.67 27.09 28.25
C PRO A 119 -2.27 27.02 28.85
N ILE A 120 -1.79 28.15 29.38
CA ILE A 120 -0.44 28.27 29.93
C ILE A 120 -0.38 27.40 31.19
N THR A 121 0.16 26.19 31.06
CA THR A 121 0.61 25.44 32.24
C THR A 121 1.89 26.13 32.72
N PRO A 122 1.96 26.59 33.98
CA PRO A 122 3.16 27.25 34.48
C PRO A 122 4.33 26.28 34.36
N VAL A 123 5.29 26.62 33.50
CA VAL A 123 6.51 25.85 33.32
C VAL A 123 7.35 26.09 34.56
N ILE A 124 7.41 25.10 35.45
CA ILE A 124 8.48 25.03 36.45
C ILE A 124 9.78 24.83 35.66
N ARG A 125 10.61 25.88 35.63
CA ARG A 125 11.89 25.94 34.94
C ARG A 125 12.73 24.70 35.33
N GLY A 126 13.06 23.85 34.36
CA GLY A 126 14.05 22.77 34.54
C GLY A 126 13.55 21.32 34.54
N ARG A 127 12.23 21.03 34.54
CA ARG A 127 11.74 19.64 34.44
C ARG A 127 11.19 19.35 33.03
N PRO A 128 11.80 18.45 32.23
CA PRO A 128 11.18 17.97 31.02
C PRO A 128 9.92 17.20 31.42
N SER A 129 8.75 17.79 31.21
CA SER A 129 7.48 17.13 31.47
C SER A 129 7.32 15.97 30.48
N ALA A 130 7.47 14.74 30.95
CA ALA A 130 7.28 13.51 30.19
C ALA A 130 5.85 13.35 29.62
N LYS A 131 4.93 14.24 29.99
CA LYS A 131 3.53 14.26 29.52
C LYS A 131 3.17 15.65 28.98
N ARG A 132 3.90 16.12 27.97
CA ARG A 132 3.50 17.33 27.24
C ARG A 132 2.25 17.01 26.43
N ALA A 133 1.07 17.30 26.99
CA ALA A 133 -0.18 17.17 26.26
C ALA A 133 -0.12 18.09 25.02
N ILE A 134 -0.12 17.48 23.83
CA ILE A 134 -0.07 18.20 22.56
C ILE A 134 -1.45 18.78 22.28
N HIS A 135 -1.50 20.10 22.18
CA HIS A 135 -2.71 20.86 21.88
C HIS A 135 -2.63 21.40 20.46
N ILE A 136 -3.71 21.26 19.72
CA ILE A 136 -3.89 21.83 18.39
C ILE A 136 -4.92 22.95 18.55
N CYS A 137 -4.56 24.19 18.21
CA CYS A 137 -5.41 25.38 18.34
C CYS A 137 -6.04 25.55 19.75
N GLY A 138 -5.33 25.15 20.81
CA GLY A 138 -5.80 25.24 22.20
C GLY A 138 -6.73 24.10 22.66
N ARG A 139 -7.05 23.13 21.80
CA ARG A 139 -7.82 21.92 22.15
C ARG A 139 -6.92 20.68 22.17
N PRO A 140 -7.25 19.63 22.96
CA PRO A 140 -6.46 18.41 23.01
C PRO A 140 -6.52 17.68 21.66
N ARG A 141 -5.40 17.08 21.22
CA ARG A 141 -5.28 16.35 19.95
C ARG A 141 -6.38 15.32 19.69
N TRP A 142 -6.85 14.65 20.74
CA TRP A 142 -7.84 13.57 20.61
C TRP A 142 -9.20 14.07 20.12
N MET A 143 -9.54 15.34 20.36
CA MET A 143 -10.76 15.94 19.84
C MET A 143 -10.72 16.06 18.31
N PHE A 144 -9.56 16.42 17.73
CA PHE A 144 -9.41 16.45 16.27
C PHE A 144 -9.44 15.05 15.69
N VAL A 145 -8.72 14.10 16.29
CA VAL A 145 -8.75 12.69 15.89
C VAL A 145 -10.18 12.15 15.92
N LEU A 146 -10.95 12.44 16.97
CA LEU A 146 -12.35 12.04 17.07
C LEU A 146 -13.23 12.67 15.99
N VAL A 147 -13.12 13.97 15.74
CA VAL A 147 -13.95 14.65 14.74
C VAL A 147 -13.64 14.13 13.34
N PHE A 148 -12.36 14.02 12.97
CA PHE A 148 -11.96 13.50 11.67
C PHE A 148 -12.31 12.01 11.51
N SER A 149 -12.10 11.19 12.56
CA SER A 149 -12.50 9.78 12.53
C SER A 149 -14.02 9.61 12.46
N ALA A 150 -14.82 10.34 13.24
CA ALA A 150 -16.27 10.28 13.18
C ALA A 150 -16.82 10.73 11.82
N ALA A 151 -16.34 11.86 11.28
CA ALA A 151 -16.74 12.33 9.96
C ALA A 151 -16.36 11.32 8.86
N SER A 152 -15.17 10.74 8.94
CA SER A 152 -14.74 9.71 7.97
C SER A 152 -15.58 8.45 8.07
N CYS A 153 -15.89 8.01 9.28
CA CYS A 153 -16.76 6.87 9.58
C CYS A 153 -18.14 7.08 8.97
N ILE A 154 -18.78 8.23 9.22
CA ILE A 154 -20.08 8.59 8.63
C ILE A 154 -20.00 8.58 7.10
N LEU A 155 -18.94 9.14 6.50
CA LEU A 155 -18.78 9.15 5.05
C LEU A 155 -18.61 7.73 4.50
N TRP A 156 -17.87 6.85 5.18
CA TRP A 156 -17.72 5.45 4.79
C TRP A 156 -19.03 4.67 4.86
N PHE A 157 -19.82 4.88 5.92
CA PHE A 157 -21.11 4.23 6.13
C PHE A 157 -22.19 4.73 5.19
N THR A 158 -22.34 6.05 5.01
CA THR A 158 -23.40 6.62 4.15
C THR A 158 -23.17 6.36 2.68
N SER A 159 -21.91 6.23 2.25
CA SER A 159 -21.57 6.05 0.84
C SER A 159 -21.48 4.58 0.39
N CYS A 160 -21.61 3.60 1.31
CA CYS A 160 -21.28 2.19 1.08
C CYS A 160 -19.92 1.98 0.37
N SER A 161 -19.01 2.95 0.50
CA SER A 161 -17.75 2.93 -0.25
C SER A 161 -16.80 1.88 0.28
N LEU A 162 -16.91 1.50 1.56
CA LEU A 162 -16.15 0.38 2.13
C LEU A 162 -16.42 -0.92 1.36
N LEU A 163 -17.69 -1.23 1.10
CA LEU A 163 -18.08 -2.40 0.33
C LEU A 163 -17.59 -2.30 -1.12
N THR A 164 -17.63 -1.11 -1.71
CA THR A 164 -17.15 -0.87 -3.08
C THR A 164 -15.63 -1.06 -3.19
N VAL A 165 -14.86 -0.56 -2.21
CA VAL A 165 -13.41 -0.74 -2.13
C VAL A 165 -13.06 -2.20 -1.88
N LEU A 166 -13.80 -2.90 -1.02
CA LEU A 166 -13.64 -4.32 -0.78
C LEU A 166 -13.90 -5.13 -2.05
N TRP A 167 -14.98 -4.83 -2.77
CA TRP A 167 -15.27 -5.46 -4.07
C TRP A 167 -14.21 -5.13 -5.11
N ALA A 168 -13.72 -3.89 -5.18
CA ALA A 168 -12.63 -3.52 -6.08
C ALA A 168 -11.34 -4.30 -5.76
N LEU A 169 -11.06 -4.52 -4.48
CA LEU A 169 -9.93 -5.34 -4.02
C LEU A 169 -10.12 -6.81 -4.40
N VAL A 170 -11.29 -7.39 -4.15
CA VAL A 170 -11.60 -8.78 -4.52
C VAL A 170 -11.56 -8.96 -6.04
N ILE A 171 -12.14 -8.05 -6.81
CA ILE A 171 -12.12 -8.09 -8.29
C ILE A 171 -10.68 -7.91 -8.80
N GLY A 172 -9.92 -7.00 -8.21
CA GLY A 172 -8.49 -6.81 -8.53
C GLY A 172 -7.67 -8.07 -8.28
N LEU A 173 -7.80 -8.68 -7.09
CA LEU A 173 -7.09 -9.91 -6.73
C LEU A 173 -7.54 -11.13 -7.55
N THR A 174 -8.83 -11.27 -7.83
CA THR A 174 -9.32 -12.38 -8.66
C THR A 174 -8.88 -12.20 -10.11
N ALA A 175 -8.94 -11.00 -10.66
CA ALA A 175 -8.42 -10.70 -11.99
C ALA A 175 -6.93 -10.97 -12.09
N THR A 176 -6.13 -10.62 -11.08
CA THR A 176 -4.69 -10.91 -11.08
C THR A 176 -4.40 -12.40 -11.01
N VAL A 177 -5.10 -13.15 -10.15
CA VAL A 177 -4.96 -14.60 -10.06
C VAL A 177 -5.40 -15.28 -11.36
N LEU A 178 -6.53 -14.88 -11.94
CA LEU A 178 -7.02 -15.43 -13.21
C LEU A 178 -6.06 -15.12 -14.36
N HIS A 179 -5.56 -13.89 -14.43
CA HIS A 179 -4.58 -13.50 -15.44
C HIS A 179 -3.28 -14.30 -15.31
N ALA A 180 -2.77 -14.47 -14.09
CA ALA A 180 -1.60 -15.31 -13.81
C ALA A 180 -1.86 -16.79 -14.13
N SER A 181 -3.09 -17.27 -13.99
CA SER A 181 -3.47 -18.66 -14.26
C SER A 181 -3.58 -18.99 -15.74
N PHE A 182 -4.14 -18.08 -16.53
CA PHE A 182 -4.39 -18.29 -17.96
C PHE A 182 -3.19 -17.97 -18.83
N ARG A 183 -2.24 -17.15 -18.36
CA ARG A 183 -1.04 -16.83 -19.13
C ARG A 183 -0.16 -18.08 -19.29
N THR A 184 0.30 -18.34 -20.51
CA THR A 184 1.28 -19.42 -20.76
C THR A 184 2.55 -19.20 -19.91
N PRO A 185 3.15 -20.28 -19.38
CA PRO A 185 4.34 -20.18 -18.53
C PRO A 185 5.47 -19.46 -19.27
N ASN A 186 6.07 -18.47 -18.62
CA ASN A 186 7.07 -17.61 -19.25
C ASN A 186 8.33 -18.42 -19.61
N LEU A 187 8.58 -18.57 -20.91
CA LEU A 187 9.69 -19.38 -21.43
C LEU A 187 11.05 -18.82 -20.99
N LYS A 188 11.16 -17.50 -20.81
CA LYS A 188 12.39 -16.83 -20.35
C LYS A 188 12.67 -17.08 -18.87
N ALA A 189 11.64 -17.16 -18.03
CA ALA A 189 11.80 -17.60 -16.65
C ALA A 189 12.30 -19.04 -16.60
N ARG A 190 11.66 -19.94 -17.36
CA ARG A 190 12.10 -21.34 -17.46
C ARG A 190 13.57 -21.44 -17.88
N LEU A 191 13.99 -20.69 -18.90
CA LEU A 191 15.38 -20.70 -19.40
C LEU A 191 16.38 -20.17 -18.37
N ASN A 192 16.03 -19.12 -17.61
CA ASN A 192 16.88 -18.57 -16.56
C ASN A 192 17.04 -19.56 -15.39
N THR A 193 15.96 -20.22 -14.97
CA THR A 193 16.06 -21.31 -13.97
C THR A 193 16.88 -22.47 -14.47
N PHE A 194 16.70 -22.92 -15.73
CA PHE A 194 17.56 -23.98 -16.29
C PHE A 194 19.03 -23.56 -16.27
N ARG A 195 19.34 -22.31 -16.62
CA ARG A 195 20.71 -21.78 -16.57
C ARG A 195 21.29 -21.81 -15.15
N GLU A 196 20.48 -21.55 -14.12
CA GLU A 196 20.88 -21.59 -12.72
C GLU A 196 21.06 -23.02 -12.20
N GLU A 197 20.18 -23.94 -12.57
CA GLU A 197 20.34 -25.38 -12.32
C GLU A 197 21.64 -25.89 -12.97
N PHE A 198 21.90 -25.52 -14.24
CA PHE A 198 23.16 -25.86 -14.91
C PHE A 198 24.38 -25.29 -14.19
N ARG A 199 24.32 -24.05 -13.70
CA ARG A 199 25.42 -23.47 -12.91
C ARG A 199 25.60 -24.14 -11.56
N ALA A 200 24.52 -24.53 -10.89
CA ALA A 200 24.58 -25.21 -9.60
C ALA A 200 25.19 -26.60 -9.75
N VAL A 201 24.77 -27.36 -10.78
CA VAL A 201 25.39 -28.63 -11.15
C VAL A 201 26.87 -28.44 -11.48
N TRP A 202 27.21 -27.43 -12.28
CA TRP A 202 28.60 -27.14 -12.63
C TRP A 202 29.47 -26.76 -11.43
N ARG A 203 28.94 -25.99 -10.47
CA ARG A 203 29.63 -25.68 -9.20
C ARG A 203 29.90 -26.94 -8.38
N ASN A 204 28.94 -27.85 -8.28
CA ASN A 204 29.13 -29.12 -7.57
C ASN A 204 30.20 -30.01 -8.24
N TYR A 205 30.33 -29.96 -9.57
CA TYR A 205 31.41 -30.67 -10.29
C TYR A 205 32.79 -30.01 -10.10
N SER A 206 32.86 -28.71 -9.84
CA SER A 206 34.14 -28.02 -9.59
C SER A 206 34.66 -28.15 -8.16
N GLU A 207 33.82 -28.61 -7.22
CA GLU A 207 34.19 -28.85 -5.82
C GLU A 207 34.61 -30.31 -5.54
N LEU A 208 34.52 -31.19 -6.55
CA LEU A 208 35.04 -32.57 -6.58
C LEU A 208 36.46 -32.60 -7.16
#